data_AF-A0A924GQK1-F1
#
_entry.id   AF-A0A924GQK1-F1
#
_cell.length_a   1.000
_cell.length_b   1.000
_cell.length_c   1.000
_cell.angle_alpha   90.00
_cell.angle_beta   90.00
_cell.angle_gamma   90.00
#
_symmetry.space_group_name_H-M   'P 1'
#
loop_
_entity.id
_entity.type
_entity.pdbx_description
1 polymer ?
#
loop_
_entity_poly.entity_id
_entity_poly.type
_entity_poly.pdbx_seq_one_letter_code
_entity_poly.pdbx_strand_id
1 'polypeptide(L)'
;MRATSKLMRSKINDLAARAGWVWLSLAEGRILTASKVPRISPGLTGSAVPSLVAVKLGDQRAYCNSQTAGSAISRFFRRPK
;
A
#
# COMPACT_ATOMS: atom_id res chain seq x y z
N MET A 1 13.73 -4.07 -24.12
CA MET A 1 13.33 -2.77 -23.51
C MET A 1 13.67 -2.78 -22.03
N ARG A 2 14.48 -1.84 -21.54
CA ARG A 2 14.77 -1.73 -20.09
C ARG A 2 13.56 -1.10 -19.40
N ALA A 3 12.97 -1.77 -18.42
CA ALA A 3 11.84 -1.21 -17.68
C ALA A 3 12.29 0.06 -16.94
N THR A 4 11.64 1.18 -17.21
CA THR A 4 11.89 2.44 -16.48
C THR A 4 11.04 2.46 -15.21
N SER A 5 11.49 3.19 -14.19
CA SER A 5 10.72 3.39 -12.94
C SER A 5 9.33 4.01 -13.20
N LYS A 6 9.18 4.80 -14.27
CA LYS A 6 7.90 5.35 -14.73
C LYS A 6 6.94 4.26 -15.24
N LEU A 7 7.44 3.33 -16.06
CA LEU A 7 6.64 2.21 -16.56
C LEU A 7 6.24 1.27 -15.43
N MET A 8 7.17 0.95 -14.51
CA MET A 8 6.90 0.12 -13.33
C MET A 8 5.79 0.73 -12.46
N ARG A 9 5.91 2.04 -12.14
CA ARG A 9 4.90 2.75 -11.36
C ARG A 9 3.53 2.69 -12.00
N SER A 10 3.44 2.95 -13.31
CA SER A 10 2.18 2.91 -14.03
C SER A 10 1.53 1.52 -13.98
N LYS A 11 2.30 0.46 -14.23
CA LYS A 11 1.78 -0.91 -14.24
C LYS A 11 1.39 -1.41 -12.85
N ILE A 12 2.18 -1.10 -11.83
CA ILE A 12 1.87 -1.51 -10.44
C ILE A 12 0.64 -0.77 -9.93
N ASN A 13 0.49 0.53 -10.21
CA ASN A 13 -0.70 1.26 -9.79
C ASN A 13 -1.97 0.78 -10.50
N ASP A 14 -1.87 0.40 -11.78
CA ASP A 14 -2.97 -0.23 -12.53
C ASP A 14 -3.39 -1.60 -11.96
N LEU A 15 -2.43 -2.39 -11.48
CA LEU A 15 -2.71 -3.63 -10.75
C LEU A 15 -3.35 -3.35 -9.39
N ALA A 16 -2.80 -2.40 -8.64
CA ALA A 16 -3.30 -2.03 -7.32
C ALA A 16 -4.75 -1.53 -7.37
N ALA A 17 -5.13 -0.79 -8.41
CA ALA A 17 -6.48 -0.29 -8.60
C ALA A 17 -7.53 -1.41 -8.79
N ARG A 18 -7.10 -2.60 -9.23
CA ARG A 18 -7.96 -3.77 -9.43
C ARG A 18 -7.90 -4.77 -8.28
N ALA A 19 -7.07 -4.51 -7.27
CA ALA A 19 -6.91 -5.39 -6.13
C ALA A 19 -7.94 -5.06 -5.04
N GLY A 20 -8.52 -6.10 -4.43
CA GLY A 20 -9.30 -5.91 -3.21
C GLY A 20 -8.42 -5.35 -2.10
N TRP A 21 -7.24 -5.94 -1.88
CA TRP A 21 -6.28 -5.51 -0.86
C TRP A 21 -4.92 -5.21 -1.48
N VAL A 22 -4.24 -4.18 -0.97
CA VAL A 22 -2.90 -3.81 -1.40
C VAL A 22 -1.94 -3.84 -0.21
N TRP A 23 -0.79 -4.47 -0.40
CA TRP A 23 0.26 -4.56 0.60
C TRP A 23 1.58 -4.02 0.05
N LEU A 24 2.19 -3.11 0.80
CA LEU A 24 3.45 -2.49 0.40
C LEU A 24 4.31 -2.13 1.61
N SER A 25 5.61 -1.94 1.38
CA SER A 25 6.51 -1.30 2.34
C SER A 25 6.48 0.23 2.21
N LEU A 26 7.00 0.94 3.22
CA LEU A 26 7.20 2.39 3.13
C LEU A 26 8.10 2.80 1.95
N ALA A 27 9.13 2.00 1.65
CA ALA A 27 10.06 2.28 0.56
C ALA A 27 9.35 2.20 -0.80
N GLU A 28 8.60 1.12 -1.02
CA GLU A 28 7.81 0.95 -2.25
C GLU A 28 6.72 2.01 -2.38
N GLY A 29 6.03 2.33 -1.28
CA GLY A 29 5.00 3.38 -1.28
C GLY A 29 5.51 4.73 -1.75
N ARG A 30 6.71 5.12 -1.32
CA ARG A 30 7.36 6.37 -1.77
C ARG A 30 7.66 6.37 -3.26
N ILE A 31 8.12 5.24 -3.79
CA ILE A 31 8.41 5.08 -5.22
C ILE A 31 7.13 5.15 -6.06
N LEU A 32 6.05 4.53 -5.57
CA LEU A 32 4.81 4.32 -6.32
C LEU A 32 3.82 5.48 -6.26
N THR A 33 3.79 6.21 -5.14
CA THR A 33 2.79 7.26 -4.88
C THR A 33 3.36 8.67 -4.86
N ALA A 34 4.70 8.82 -4.87
CA ALA A 34 5.40 10.09 -4.62
C ALA A 34 5.07 10.78 -3.27
N SER A 35 4.24 10.16 -2.42
CA SER A 35 3.89 10.65 -1.09
C SER A 35 4.95 10.22 -0.06
N LYS A 36 5.35 11.15 0.80
CA LYS A 36 6.29 10.89 1.92
C LYS A 36 5.59 10.28 3.14
N VAL A 37 4.26 10.31 3.17
CA VAL A 37 3.44 9.91 4.32
C VAL A 37 2.77 8.57 4.01
N PRO A 38 2.73 7.60 4.96
CA PRO A 38 1.96 6.37 4.84
C PRO A 38 0.44 6.59 4.80
N ARG A 39 -0.02 7.85 4.82
CA ARG A 39 -1.28 8.23 4.22
C ARG A 39 -1.11 8.00 2.72
N ILE A 40 -1.42 6.78 2.31
CA ILE A 40 -1.94 6.55 0.97
C ILE A 40 -3.26 7.31 0.95
N SER A 41 -3.15 8.62 0.74
CA SER A 41 -4.27 9.40 0.23
C SER A 41 -4.65 8.69 -1.06
N PRO A 42 -5.93 8.37 -1.26
CA PRO A 42 -6.39 7.74 -2.48
C PRO A 42 -6.22 8.76 -3.62
N GLY A 43 -5.01 8.82 -4.18
CA GLY A 43 -4.79 9.29 -5.55
C GLY A 43 -5.39 8.33 -6.57
N LEU A 44 -5.93 7.21 -6.08
CA LEU A 44 -6.93 6.39 -6.75
C LEU A 44 -8.30 7.02 -6.49
N THR A 45 -8.73 7.99 -7.29
CA THR A 45 -10.11 8.51 -7.24
C THR A 45 -10.97 7.71 -8.23
N GLY A 46 -12.12 7.19 -7.78
CA GLY A 46 -13.04 6.36 -8.57
C GLY A 46 -13.31 4.97 -7.98
N SER A 47 -14.10 4.14 -8.66
CA SER A 47 -14.55 2.79 -8.21
C SER A 47 -13.43 1.73 -8.08
N ALA A 48 -12.18 2.11 -8.30
CA ALA A 48 -11.01 1.23 -8.36
C ALA A 48 -10.07 1.45 -7.16
N VAL A 49 -10.63 1.65 -5.97
CA VAL A 49 -9.87 1.82 -4.73
C VAL A 49 -9.86 0.48 -3.98
N PRO A 50 -8.69 0.01 -3.52
CA PRO A 50 -8.62 -1.16 -2.65
C PRO A 50 -9.49 -0.97 -1.40
N SER A 51 -10.22 -2.00 -1.01
CA SER A 51 -11.00 -2.01 0.24
C SER A 51 -10.10 -2.05 1.48
N LEU A 52 -8.82 -2.46 1.30
CA LEU A 52 -7.78 -2.44 2.33
C LEU A 52 -6.42 -2.07 1.75
N VAL A 53 -5.72 -1.18 2.44
CA VAL A 53 -4.31 -0.88 2.20
C VAL A 53 -3.51 -1.13 3.46
N ALA A 54 -2.49 -1.99 3.38
CA ALA A 54 -1.57 -2.26 4.47
C ALA A 54 -0.14 -1.82 4.10
N VAL A 55 0.47 -0.98 4.94
CA VAL A 55 1.83 -0.48 4.80
C VAL A 55 2.70 -1.06 5.90
N LYS A 56 3.70 -1.86 5.53
CA LYS A 56 4.67 -2.43 6.48
C LYS A 56 5.51 -1.32 7.13
N LEU A 57 5.51 -1.27 8.45
CA LEU A 57 6.26 -0.35 9.31
C LEU A 57 7.40 -1.10 10.00
N GLY A 58 8.37 -1.56 9.21
CA GLY A 58 9.42 -2.47 9.67
C GLY A 58 8.90 -3.90 9.93
N ASP A 59 9.60 -4.64 10.78
CA ASP A 59 9.40 -6.10 10.90
C ASP A 59 8.24 -6.52 11.80
N GLN A 60 7.71 -5.60 12.59
CA GLN A 60 6.78 -5.93 13.67
C GLN A 60 5.45 -5.19 13.58
N ARG A 61 5.28 -4.26 12.64
CA ARG A 61 4.09 -3.41 12.57
C ARG A 61 3.65 -3.17 11.14
N ALA A 62 2.36 -2.90 10.97
CA ALA A 62 1.80 -2.35 9.75
C ALA A 62 0.77 -1.29 10.07
N TYR A 63 0.73 -0.25 9.25
CA TYR A 63 -0.41 0.67 9.18
C TYR A 63 -1.43 0.07 8.22
N CYS A 64 -2.66 -0.10 8.66
CA CYS A 64 -3.76 -0.59 7.85
C CYS A 64 -4.80 0.52 7.72
N ASN A 65 -5.31 0.74 6.50
CA ASN A 65 -6.47 1.57 6.24
C ASN A 65 -7.50 0.74 5.48
N SER A 66 -8.63 0.49 6.13
CA SER A 66 -9.77 -0.23 5.61
C SER A 66 -10.93 0.72 5.40
N GLN A 67 -11.68 0.52 4.31
CA GLN A 67 -12.92 1.25 4.08
C GLN A 67 -14.00 0.96 5.15
N THR A 68 -14.00 -0.24 5.74
CA THR A 68 -15.04 -0.66 6.70
C THR A 68 -14.58 -0.57 8.15
N ALA A 69 -13.30 -0.82 8.43
CA ALA A 69 -12.76 -0.82 9.80
C ALA A 69 -11.97 0.46 10.16
N GLY A 70 -11.85 1.42 9.23
CA GLY A 70 -11.05 2.62 9.43
C GLY A 70 -9.54 2.34 9.42
N SER A 71 -8.77 3.21 10.08
CA SER A 71 -7.31 3.13 10.09
C SER A 71 -6.75 2.70 11.45
N ALA A 72 -5.77 1.78 11.44
CA ALA A 72 -5.15 1.25 12.65
C ALA A 72 -3.67 0.90 12.43
N ILE A 73 -2.88 0.88 13.50
CA ILE A 73 -1.55 0.27 13.51
C ILE A 73 -1.67 -1.12 14.12
N SER A 74 -1.41 -2.15 13.33
CA SER A 74 -1.39 -3.54 13.78
C SER A 74 0.03 -3.96 14.11
N ARG A 75 0.19 -4.72 15.20
CA ARG A 75 1.46 -5.38 15.55
C ARG A 75 1.41 -6.82 15.05
N PHE A 76 2.43 -7.26 14.33
CA PHE A 76 2.58 -8.66 13.98
C PHE A 76 2.96 -9.42 15.25
N PHE A 77 2.05 -10.25 15.77
CA PHE A 77 2.40 -11.21 16.81
C PHE A 77 3.38 -12.21 16.20
N ARG A 78 4.65 -12.18 16.63
CA ARG A 78 5.53 -13.34 16.44
C ARG A 78 4.83 -14.50 17.15
N ARG A 79 4.50 -15.56 16.40
CA ARG A 79 4.15 -16.82 17.07
C ARG A 79 5.35 -17.20 17.95
N PRO A 80 5.15 -17.51 19.25
CA PRO A 80 6.22 -18.11 20.03
C PRO A 80 6.67 -19.38 19.31
N LYS A 81 7.99 -19.56 19.22
CA LYS A 81 8.59 -20.78 18.67
C LYS A 81 8.28 -21.96 19.57
#